data_AF-A0ABD0ALC4-F1
#
_entry.id   AF-A0ABD0ALC4-F1
#
_cell.length_a   1.000
_cell.length_b   1.000
_cell.length_c   1.000
_cell.angle_alpha   90.00
_cell.angle_beta   90.00
_cell.angle_gamma   90.00
#
_symmetry.space_group_name_H-M   'P 1'
#
loop_
_entity.id
_entity.type
_entity.pdbx_description
1 polymer ?
#
loop_
_entity_poly.entity_id
_entity_poly.type
_entity_poly.pdbx_seq_one_letter_code
_entity_poly.pdbx_strand_id
1 'polypeptide(L)'
;MTGLAVVLGGATLDAANPAATIFKVAAGTFGYKFFGLLLFAAGMSSVIGSTFTSIWFLDYTSRKNENTDHNRHYKMAITIGFIAFATLIFCFVGQPATVLVVVGAINGFILPIALGILLVASRKTKIMGAGYHHPAWLTWIGWLVVIFMAYAGINTVLNLL
;
A
#
# COMPACT_ATOMS: atom_id res chain seq x y z
N MET A 1 15.30 -12.98 -5.37
CA MET A 1 16.23 -14.12 -5.63
C MET A 1 17.30 -14.33 -4.55
N THR A 2 17.52 -13.39 -3.61
CA THR A 2 18.56 -13.53 -2.56
C THR A 2 18.16 -14.40 -1.37
N GLY A 3 16.87 -14.42 -0.97
CA GLY A 3 16.42 -15.25 0.16
C GLY A 3 16.54 -16.76 -0.07
N LEU A 4 16.25 -17.23 -1.30
CA LEU A 4 16.35 -18.65 -1.65
C LEU A 4 17.82 -19.16 -1.60
N ALA A 5 18.78 -18.32 -2.00
CA ALA A 5 20.20 -18.65 -1.98
C ALA A 5 20.75 -18.81 -0.55
N VAL A 6 20.25 -18.02 0.41
CA VAL A 6 20.66 -18.09 1.82
C VAL A 6 20.05 -19.32 2.52
N VAL A 7 18.81 -19.68 2.18
CA VAL A 7 18.15 -20.91 2.66
C VAL A 7 18.89 -22.15 2.13
N LEU A 8 19.21 -22.18 0.83
CA LEU A 8 19.95 -23.27 0.19
C LEU A 8 21.40 -23.38 0.68
N GLY A 9 21.98 -22.28 1.17
CA GLY A 9 23.32 -22.24 1.78
C GLY A 9 23.38 -22.75 3.24
N GLY A 10 22.28 -23.27 3.79
CA GLY A 10 22.25 -23.88 5.12
C GLY A 10 22.11 -22.90 6.29
N ALA A 11 21.79 -21.63 6.04
CA ALA A 11 21.58 -20.65 7.10
C ALA A 11 20.21 -20.83 7.75
N THR A 12 20.18 -21.00 9.08
CA THR A 12 18.95 -21.04 9.87
C THR A 12 18.33 -19.65 9.93
N LEU A 13 17.23 -19.43 9.21
CA LEU A 13 16.48 -18.19 9.34
C LEU A 13 15.73 -18.19 10.67
N ASP A 14 15.93 -17.12 11.44
CA ASP A 14 15.10 -16.87 12.61
C ASP A 14 13.68 -16.49 12.13
N ALA A 15 12.68 -17.24 12.60
CA ALA A 15 11.28 -17.09 12.21
C ALA A 15 10.72 -15.72 12.62
N ALA A 16 11.30 -15.07 13.63
CA ALA A 16 10.87 -13.77 14.09
C ALA A 16 11.24 -12.62 13.13
N ASN A 17 12.35 -12.73 12.38
CA ASN A 17 12.76 -11.70 11.42
C ASN A 17 13.62 -12.26 10.28
N PRO A 18 13.01 -13.02 9.34
CA PRO A 18 13.74 -13.71 8.28
C PRO A 18 14.48 -12.75 7.35
N ALA A 19 13.92 -11.57 7.09
CA ALA A 19 14.55 -10.55 6.25
C ALA A 19 15.84 -9.99 6.88
N ALA A 20 15.83 -9.67 8.17
CA ALA A 20 17.02 -9.18 8.87
C ALA A 20 18.12 -10.25 8.96
N THR A 21 17.72 -11.52 9.10
CA THR A 21 18.66 -12.66 9.16
C THR A 21 19.42 -12.85 7.84
N ILE A 22 18.78 -12.65 6.69
CA ILE A 22 19.43 -12.70 5.37
C ILE A 22 20.55 -11.65 5.27
N PHE A 23 20.29 -10.41 5.71
CA PHE A 23 21.31 -9.35 5.71
C PHE A 23 22.40 -9.57 6.76
N LYS A 24 22.07 -10.17 7.90
CA LYS A 24 23.04 -10.54 8.95
C LYS A 24 23.97 -11.67 8.51
N VAL A 25 23.45 -12.66 7.77
CA VAL A 25 24.27 -13.75 7.21
C VAL A 25 25.19 -13.24 6.09
N ALA A 26 24.71 -12.29 5.27
CA ALA A 26 25.50 -11.74 4.17
C ALA A 26 26.61 -10.76 4.61
N ALA A 27 26.38 -9.94 5.64
CA ALA A 27 27.29 -8.83 6.01
C ALA A 27 27.47 -8.64 7.54
N GLY A 28 27.11 -9.62 8.35
CA GLY A 28 27.26 -9.57 9.81
C GLY A 28 26.43 -8.48 10.49
N THR A 29 26.96 -7.92 11.58
CA THR A 29 26.29 -6.86 12.38
C THR A 29 26.07 -5.57 11.58
N PHE A 30 26.92 -5.29 10.59
CA PHE A 30 26.75 -4.14 9.69
C PHE A 30 25.51 -4.32 8.80
N GLY A 31 25.34 -5.51 8.20
CA GLY A 31 24.16 -5.83 7.39
C GLY A 31 22.85 -5.71 8.16
N TYR A 32 22.83 -6.15 9.43
CA TYR A 32 21.65 -5.99 10.29
C TYR A 32 21.26 -4.51 10.51
N LYS A 33 22.25 -3.65 10.80
CA LYS A 33 22.02 -2.20 10.98
C LYS A 33 21.59 -1.53 9.68
N PHE A 34 22.20 -1.91 8.56
CA PHE A 34 21.86 -1.38 7.25
C PHE A 34 20.43 -1.76 6.82
N PHE A 35 19.98 -2.98 7.11
CA PHE A 35 18.61 -3.41 6.89
C PHE A 35 17.60 -2.56 7.69
N GLY A 36 17.92 -2.23 8.95
CA GLY A 36 17.11 -1.32 9.75
C GLY A 36 16.99 0.07 9.12
N LEU A 37 18.08 0.61 8.57
CA LEU A 37 18.08 1.89 7.85
C LEU A 37 17.23 1.83 6.57
N LEU A 38 17.30 0.73 5.82
CA LEU A 38 16.47 0.50 4.63
C LEU A 38 14.98 0.43 4.97
N LEU A 39 14.61 -0.32 6.01
CA LEU A 39 13.22 -0.37 6.49
C LEU A 39 12.72 1.00 6.94
N PHE A 40 13.56 1.78 7.63
CA PHE A 40 13.23 3.14 8.03
C PHE A 40 13.01 4.06 6.82
N ALA A 41 13.93 4.05 5.85
CA ALA A 41 13.80 4.84 4.63
C ALA A 41 12.56 4.46 3.81
N ALA A 42 12.28 3.16 3.68
CA ALA A 42 11.08 2.65 3.01
C ALA A 42 9.80 3.15 3.71
N GLY A 43 9.75 3.06 5.05
CA GLY A 43 8.64 3.56 5.85
C GLY A 43 8.39 5.05 5.65
N MET A 44 9.44 5.88 5.68
CA MET A 44 9.33 7.34 5.48
C MET A 44 8.74 7.69 4.10
N SER A 45 9.22 7.03 3.03
CA SER A 45 8.68 7.26 1.69
C SER A 45 7.20 6.89 1.56
N SER A 46 6.78 5.82 2.25
CA SER A 46 5.38 5.39 2.27
C SER A 46 4.46 6.34 3.05
N VAL A 47 4.93 6.89 4.18
CA VAL A 47 4.17 7.86 4.99
C VAL A 47 3.94 9.15 4.22
N ILE A 48 4.95 9.63 3.51
CA ILE A 48 4.84 10.83 2.67
C ILE A 48 3.82 10.59 1.54
N GLY A 49 3.91 9.45 0.83
CA GLY A 49 2.99 9.11 -0.25
C GLY A 49 1.52 8.96 0.18
N SER A 50 1.27 8.30 1.32
CA SER A 50 -0.08 8.15 1.86
C SER A 50 -0.66 9.49 2.32
N THR A 51 0.16 10.36 2.91
CA THR A 51 -0.25 11.71 3.32
C THR A 51 -0.67 12.56 2.13
N PHE A 52 0.12 12.57 1.04
CA PHE A 52 -0.25 13.31 -0.16
C PHE A 52 -1.56 12.79 -0.76
N THR A 53 -1.72 11.47 -0.87
CA THR A 53 -2.96 10.86 -1.39
C THR A 53 -4.17 11.26 -0.56
N SER A 54 -4.06 11.22 0.77
CA SER A 54 -5.13 11.65 1.69
C SER A 54 -5.47 13.14 1.55
N ILE A 55 -4.47 14.01 1.39
CA ILE A 55 -4.70 15.45 1.19
C ILE A 55 -5.43 15.70 -0.14
N TRP A 56 -5.09 14.99 -1.22
CA TRP A 56 -5.78 15.08 -2.50
C TRP A 56 -7.24 14.61 -2.41
N PHE A 57 -7.51 13.49 -1.73
CA PHE A 57 -8.89 13.02 -1.48
C PHE A 57 -9.71 14.03 -0.66
N LEU A 58 -9.07 14.59 0.37
CA LEU A 58 -9.70 15.62 1.20
C LEU A 58 -10.00 16.87 0.39
N ASP A 59 -9.05 17.34 -0.42
CA ASP A 59 -9.25 18.52 -1.28
C ASP A 59 -10.34 18.32 -2.32
N TYR A 60 -10.38 17.16 -2.98
CA TYR A 60 -11.43 16.81 -3.94
C TYR A 60 -12.82 16.77 -3.28
N THR A 61 -12.92 16.17 -2.09
CA THR A 61 -14.19 16.08 -1.36
C THR A 61 -14.64 17.44 -0.81
N SER A 62 -13.70 18.26 -0.32
CA SER A 62 -13.96 19.60 0.19
C SER A 62 -14.32 20.60 -0.91
N ARG A 63 -13.78 20.49 -2.13
CA ARG A 63 -14.18 21.33 -3.28
C ARG A 63 -15.64 21.14 -3.72
N LYS A 64 -16.27 20.04 -3.35
CA LYS A 64 -17.70 19.78 -3.63
C LYS A 64 -18.62 20.49 -2.62
N ASN A 65 -18.10 20.90 -1.46
CA ASN A 65 -18.81 21.71 -0.45
C ASN A 65 -18.30 23.15 -0.52
N GLU A 66 -18.99 23.97 -1.30
CA GLU A 66 -18.77 25.41 -1.44
C GLU A 66 -18.79 26.11 -0.06
N ASN A 67 -17.62 26.62 0.38
CA ASN A 67 -17.38 27.79 1.25
C ASN A 67 -15.88 27.87 1.61
N THR A 68 -15.14 28.71 0.89
CA THR A 68 -13.73 28.52 0.55
C THR A 68 -12.68 29.05 1.54
N ASP A 69 -13.01 29.77 2.61
CA ASP A 69 -11.95 30.45 3.40
C ASP A 69 -11.60 29.87 4.78
N HIS A 70 -12.31 28.84 5.28
CA HIS A 70 -12.01 28.20 6.57
C HIS A 70 -11.24 26.88 6.48
N ASN A 71 -10.58 26.62 5.34
CA ASN A 71 -10.16 25.27 4.95
C ASN A 71 -8.80 24.83 5.56
N ARG A 72 -7.93 25.77 5.95
CA ARG A 72 -6.57 25.41 6.45
C ARG A 72 -6.59 24.82 7.86
N HIS A 73 -7.39 25.37 8.77
CA HIS A 73 -7.51 24.87 10.14
C HIS A 73 -8.24 23.53 10.19
N TYR A 74 -9.25 23.32 9.35
CA TYR A 74 -9.96 22.05 9.22
C TYR A 74 -9.05 20.94 8.65
N LYS A 75 -8.23 21.25 7.64
CA LYS A 75 -7.21 20.31 7.11
C LYS A 75 -6.18 19.90 8.15
N MET A 76 -5.69 20.84 8.96
CA MET A 76 -4.77 20.54 10.07
C MET A 76 -5.46 19.70 11.16
N ALA A 77 -6.70 20.04 11.53
CA ALA A 77 -7.46 19.28 12.52
C ALA A 77 -7.73 17.83 12.06
N ILE A 78 -8.07 17.60 10.78
CA ILE A 78 -8.23 16.25 10.23
C ILE A 78 -6.90 15.50 10.20
N THR A 79 -5.80 16.15 9.79
CA THR A 79 -4.48 15.50 9.76
C THR A 79 -4.03 15.10 11.17
N ILE A 80 -4.19 15.99 12.15
CA ILE A 80 -3.89 15.71 13.56
C ILE A 80 -4.80 14.61 14.09
N GLY A 81 -6.10 14.65 13.77
CA GLY A 81 -7.06 13.61 14.12
C GLY A 81 -6.69 12.25 13.53
N PHE A 82 -6.23 12.21 12.27
CA PHE A 82 -5.78 11.00 11.60
C PHE A 82 -4.51 10.43 12.26
N ILE A 83 -3.53 11.27 12.61
CA ILE A 83 -2.31 10.85 13.32
C ILE A 83 -2.68 10.32 14.72
N ALA A 84 -3.55 11.02 15.45
CA ALA A 84 -4.00 10.58 16.76
C ALA A 84 -4.73 9.24 16.68
N PHE A 85 -5.61 9.07 15.68
CA PHE A 85 -6.32 7.82 15.44
C PHE A 85 -5.39 6.67 15.06
N ALA A 86 -4.43 6.89 14.17
CA ALA A 86 -3.43 5.89 13.79
C ALA A 86 -2.55 5.49 14.99
N THR A 87 -2.16 6.46 15.82
CA THR A 87 -1.40 6.22 17.06
C THR A 87 -2.22 5.42 18.07
N LEU A 88 -3.52 5.71 18.17
CA LEU A 88 -4.45 5.00 19.05
C LEU A 88 -4.61 3.54 18.60
N ILE A 89 -4.86 3.28 17.32
CA ILE A 89 -4.92 1.91 16.78
C ILE A 89 -3.62 1.15 17.06
N PHE A 90 -2.47 1.79 16.82
CA PHE A 90 -1.17 1.17 17.09
C PHE A 90 -1.01 0.81 18.57
N CYS A 91 -1.43 1.69 19.47
CA CYS A 91 -1.36 1.48 20.92
C CYS A 91 -2.29 0.34 21.38
N PHE A 92 -3.50 0.24 20.82
CA PHE A 92 -4.46 -0.80 21.19
C PHE A 92 -4.14 -2.19 20.62
N VAL A 93 -3.59 -2.29 19.40
CA VAL A 93 -3.32 -3.60 18.77
C VAL A 93 -1.99 -4.19 19.26
N GLY A 94 -0.98 -3.36 19.55
CA GLY A 94 0.30 -3.77 20.16
C GLY A 94 1.20 -4.70 19.31
N GLN A 95 0.68 -5.37 18.28
CA GLN A 95 1.40 -6.29 17.40
C GLN A 95 1.52 -5.73 15.98
N PRO A 96 2.66 -5.12 15.61
CA PRO A 96 2.85 -4.51 14.28
C PRO A 96 2.76 -5.52 13.14
N ALA A 97 3.14 -6.78 13.37
CA ALA A 97 3.07 -7.83 12.35
C ALA A 97 1.63 -8.13 11.93
N THR A 98 0.71 -8.26 12.90
CA THR A 98 -0.71 -8.52 12.62
C THR A 98 -1.36 -7.35 11.89
N VAL A 99 -1.05 -6.12 12.29
CA VAL A 99 -1.51 -4.91 11.58
C VAL A 99 -0.99 -4.90 10.15
N LEU A 100 0.28 -5.22 9.93
CA LEU A 100 0.87 -5.24 8.59
C LEU A 100 0.22 -6.28 7.68
N VAL A 101 -0.10 -7.46 8.21
CA VAL A 101 -0.79 -8.54 7.47
C VAL A 101 -2.22 -8.14 7.13
N VAL A 102 -2.98 -7.57 8.07
CA VAL A 102 -4.36 -7.11 7.85
C VAL A 102 -4.38 -5.97 6.83
N VAL A 103 -3.52 -4.96 6.98
CA VAL A 103 -3.41 -3.84 6.04
C VAL A 103 -2.95 -4.32 4.67
N GLY A 104 -2.04 -5.29 4.61
CA GLY A 104 -1.61 -5.94 3.37
C GLY A 104 -2.75 -6.67 2.66
N ALA A 105 -3.57 -7.41 3.40
CA ALA A 105 -4.76 -8.07 2.86
C ALA A 105 -5.75 -7.04 2.30
N ILE A 106 -6.06 -5.97 3.03
CA ILE A 106 -6.94 -4.89 2.57
C ILE A 106 -6.38 -4.23 1.29
N ASN A 107 -5.08 -3.95 1.24
CA ASN A 107 -4.42 -3.38 0.05
C ASN A 107 -4.44 -4.36 -1.14
N GLY A 108 -4.41 -5.67 -0.90
CA GLY A 108 -4.61 -6.69 -1.92
C GLY A 108 -5.94 -6.58 -2.66
N PHE A 109 -7.00 -6.08 -2.00
CA PHE A 109 -8.31 -5.84 -2.62
C PHE A 109 -8.47 -4.43 -3.18
N ILE A 110 -7.80 -3.42 -2.63
CA ILE A 110 -7.90 -2.05 -3.15
C ILE A 110 -7.42 -2.00 -4.60
N LEU A 111 -6.40 -2.80 -4.93
CA LEU A 111 -5.75 -2.81 -6.25
C LEU A 111 -6.69 -3.29 -7.38
N PRO A 112 -7.36 -4.47 -7.30
CA PRO A 112 -8.32 -4.89 -8.34
C PRO A 112 -9.53 -3.97 -8.43
N ILE A 113 -10.00 -3.40 -7.32
CA ILE A 113 -11.12 -2.45 -7.32
C ILE A 113 -10.73 -1.15 -8.04
N ALA A 114 -9.59 -0.57 -7.69
CA ALA A 114 -9.08 0.65 -8.31
C ALA A 114 -8.81 0.45 -9.80
N LEU A 115 -8.18 -0.66 -10.18
CA LEU A 115 -7.93 -1.01 -11.57
C LEU A 115 -9.24 -1.23 -12.34
N GLY A 116 -10.23 -1.90 -11.75
CA GLY A 116 -11.55 -2.07 -12.35
C GLY A 116 -12.28 -0.74 -12.61
N ILE A 117 -12.29 0.16 -11.62
CA ILE A 117 -12.86 1.51 -11.77
C ILE A 117 -12.11 2.29 -12.86
N LEU A 118 -10.78 2.25 -12.87
CA LEU A 118 -9.95 2.91 -13.88
C LEU A 118 -10.25 2.38 -15.28
N LEU A 119 -10.42 1.06 -15.44
CA LEU A 119 -10.70 0.44 -16.72
C LEU A 119 -12.08 0.83 -17.26
N VAL A 120 -13.08 0.90 -16.38
CA VAL A 120 -14.43 1.38 -16.71
C VAL A 120 -14.41 2.88 -17.03
N ALA A 121 -13.64 3.67 -16.29
CA ALA A 121 -13.47 5.11 -16.55
C ALA A 121 -12.73 5.37 -17.87
N SER A 122 -11.72 4.57 -18.20
CA SER A 122 -10.93 4.66 -19.43
C SER A 122 -11.77 4.41 -20.69
N ARG A 123 -12.85 3.62 -20.59
CA ARG A 123 -13.83 3.43 -21.68
C ARG A 123 -14.80 4.61 -21.85
N LYS A 124 -14.90 5.55 -20.90
CA LYS A 124 -15.78 6.71 -21.03
C LYS A 124 -15.07 7.82 -21.81
N THR A 125 -15.51 8.03 -23.05
CA THR A 125 -15.06 9.12 -23.93
C THR A 125 -15.27 10.52 -23.33
N LYS A 126 -16.22 10.65 -22.40
CA LYS A 126 -16.51 11.88 -21.63
C LYS A 126 -15.39 12.27 -20.65
N ILE A 127 -14.51 11.34 -20.28
CA ILE A 127 -13.38 11.55 -19.33
C ILE A 127 -12.04 11.59 -20.09
N MET A 128 -11.88 10.75 -21.12
CA MET A 128 -10.61 10.58 -21.83
C MET A 128 -10.37 11.57 -22.98
N GLY A 129 -11.38 12.36 -23.36
CA GLY A 129 -11.31 13.32 -24.46
C GLY A 129 -11.53 12.67 -25.84
N ALA A 130 -12.02 13.45 -26.80
CA ALA A 130 -12.48 12.97 -28.11
C ALA A 130 -11.40 12.32 -29.01
N GLY A 131 -10.12 12.45 -28.66
CA GLY A 131 -8.99 11.92 -29.43
C GLY A 131 -8.40 10.60 -28.93
N TYR A 132 -8.83 10.08 -27.77
CA TYR A 132 -8.18 8.92 -27.15
C TYR A 132 -8.99 7.63 -27.36
N HIS A 133 -8.54 6.80 -28.29
CA HIS A 133 -9.03 5.43 -28.45
C HIS A 133 -8.22 4.51 -27.56
N HIS A 134 -8.81 4.06 -26.45
CA HIS A 134 -8.15 3.07 -25.60
C HIS A 134 -8.06 1.73 -26.36
N PRO A 135 -6.85 1.17 -26.59
CA PRO A 135 -6.71 -0.08 -27.32
C PRO A 135 -7.45 -1.22 -26.61
N ALA A 136 -8.32 -1.92 -27.35
CA ALA A 136 -9.18 -2.98 -26.84
C ALA A 136 -8.38 -4.12 -26.18
N TRP A 137 -7.15 -4.35 -26.64
CA TRP A 137 -6.23 -5.37 -26.09
C TRP A 137 -5.78 -5.05 -24.67
N LEU A 138 -5.42 -3.78 -24.39
CA LEU A 138 -5.00 -3.35 -23.05
C LEU A 138 -6.13 -3.47 -22.03
N THR A 139 -7.37 -3.31 -22.53
CA THR A 139 -8.57 -3.45 -21.71
C THR A 139 -8.87 -4.91 -21.38
N TRP A 140 -8.65 -5.82 -22.33
CA TRP A 140 -8.77 -7.27 -22.11
C TRP A 140 -7.74 -7.79 -21.11
N ILE A 141 -6.47 -7.40 -21.29
CA ILE A 141 -5.40 -7.72 -20.33
C ILE A 141 -5.72 -7.12 -18.96
N GLY A 142 -6.19 -5.88 -18.91
CA GLY A 142 -6.57 -5.24 -17.64
C GLY A 142 -7.65 -6.01 -16.89
N TRP A 143 -8.71 -6.46 -17.57
CA TRP A 143 -9.73 -7.33 -16.96
C TRP A 143 -9.17 -8.68 -16.49
N LEU A 144 -8.28 -9.30 -17.27
CA LEU A 144 -7.60 -10.54 -16.88
C LEU A 144 -6.79 -10.34 -15.59
N VAL A 145 -6.04 -9.24 -15.49
CA VAL A 145 -5.26 -8.90 -14.29
C VAL A 145 -6.17 -8.62 -13.09
N VAL A 146 -7.29 -7.92 -13.28
CA VAL A 146 -8.27 -7.69 -12.21
C VAL A 146 -8.82 -9.01 -11.66
N ILE A 147 -9.19 -9.95 -12.53
CA ILE A 147 -9.70 -11.28 -12.13
C ILE A 147 -8.63 -12.07 -11.38
N PHE A 148 -7.39 -12.08 -11.88
CA PHE A 148 -6.28 -12.76 -11.23
C PHE A 148 -5.96 -12.17 -9.85
N MET A 149 -5.95 -10.84 -9.73
CA MET A 149 -5.72 -10.14 -8.47
C MET A 149 -6.87 -10.33 -7.47
N ALA A 150 -8.11 -10.32 -7.93
CA ALA A 150 -9.26 -10.62 -7.09
C ALA A 150 -9.20 -12.06 -6.55
N TYR A 151 -8.84 -13.02 -7.40
CA TYR A 151 -8.63 -14.41 -6.99
C TYR A 151 -7.49 -14.54 -5.96
N ALA A 152 -6.35 -13.92 -6.21
CA ALA A 152 -5.22 -13.91 -5.28
C ALA A 152 -5.57 -13.24 -3.94
N GLY A 153 -6.33 -12.15 -3.97
CA GLY A 153 -6.83 -11.47 -2.76
C GLY A 153 -7.74 -12.37 -1.92
N ILE A 154 -8.72 -13.03 -2.56
CA ILE A 154 -9.65 -13.96 -1.88
C ILE A 154 -8.87 -15.13 -1.26
N ASN A 155 -7.95 -15.76 -2.00
CA ASN A 155 -7.12 -16.84 -1.46
C ASN A 155 -6.27 -16.39 -0.27
N THR A 156 -5.79 -15.14 -0.27
CA THR A 156 -4.99 -14.61 0.84
C THR A 156 -5.85 -14.45 2.09
N VAL A 157 -7.09 -13.99 1.97
CA VAL A 157 -8.02 -13.88 3.11
C VAL A 157 -8.46 -15.25 3.61
N LEU A 158 -8.75 -16.19 2.71
CA LEU A 158 -9.14 -17.55 3.09
C LEU A 158 -8.01 -18.34 3.76
N ASN A 159 -6.74 -18.02 3.49
CA ASN A 159 -5.60 -18.60 4.21
C ASN A 159 -5.25 -17.83 5.51
N LEU A 160 -5.77 -16.62 5.69
CA LEU A 160 -5.56 -15.80 6.89
C LEU A 160 -6.66 -15.99 7.95
N LEU A 161 -7.85 -16.43 7.54
CA LEU A 161 -8.95 -16.91 8.40
C LEU A 161 -8.74 -18.36 8.79
#